data_AF-A0A229NTJ9-F1
#
_entry.id   AF-A0A229NTJ9-F1
#
_cell.length_a   1.000
_cell.length_b   1.000
_cell.length_c   1.000
_cell.angle_alpha   90.00
_cell.angle_beta   90.00
_cell.angle_gamma   90.00
#
_symmetry.space_group_name_H-M   'P 1'
#
loop_
_entity.id
_entity.type
_entity.pdbx_description
1 polymer ?
#
loop_
_entity_poly.entity_id
_entity_poly.type
_entity_poly.pdbx_seq_one_letter_code
_entity_poly.pdbx_strand_id
1 'polypeptide(L)'
;MKQLLLILLLVIIIVVLLIAGPWILLYLGLASGEDPPKPKYSYGEFPFYLEYEKNGEKIIVKDKVIVKYDGIGLSTGTGKYIKWKQTLASGNDEVVLFDEGGMVRVFLAIREMNYNLDEKNENIEYINSFPNIIKEEKDGTITSSEAISNTKLYNIKIVKFEFGKSILK
;
A
#
# COMPACT_ATOMS: atom_id res chain seq x y z
N MET A 1 -42.01 1.15 -37.19
CA MET A 1 -40.54 1.01 -37.11
C MET A 1 -39.88 2.03 -36.18
N LYS A 2 -39.98 3.34 -36.42
CA LYS A 2 -39.36 4.37 -35.54
C LYS A 2 -39.85 4.30 -34.08
N GLN A 3 -41.15 4.09 -33.85
CA GLN A 3 -41.72 3.99 -32.50
C GLN A 3 -41.27 2.72 -31.75
N LEU A 4 -41.17 1.57 -32.43
CA LEU A 4 -40.65 0.33 -31.84
C LEU A 4 -39.17 0.49 -31.44
N LEU A 5 -38.39 1.18 -32.26
CA LEU A 5 -36.98 1.47 -32.01
C LEU A 5 -36.80 2.44 -30.82
N LEU A 6 -37.69 3.43 -30.69
CA LEU A 6 -37.76 4.33 -29.53
C LEU A 6 -38.09 3.60 -28.23
N ILE A 7 -39.08 2.69 -28.26
CA ILE A 7 -39.46 1.89 -27.09
C ILE A 7 -38.29 0.97 -26.69
N LEU A 8 -37.64 0.32 -27.66
CA LEU A 8 -36.48 -0.53 -27.41
C LEU A 8 -35.33 0.26 -26.78
N LEU A 9 -35.03 1.46 -27.30
CA LEU A 9 -34.03 2.35 -26.73
C LEU A 9 -34.36 2.74 -25.28
N LEU A 10 -35.63 3.06 -25.00
CA LEU A 10 -36.09 3.42 -23.66
C LEU A 10 -35.89 2.25 -22.68
N VAL A 11 -36.24 1.02 -23.09
CA VAL A 11 -36.04 -0.18 -22.27
C VAL A 11 -34.56 -0.40 -21.97
N ILE A 12 -33.69 -0.24 -22.98
CA ILE A 12 -32.24 -0.35 -22.78
C ILE A 12 -31.75 0.69 -21.77
N ILE A 13 -32.19 1.94 -21.88
CA ILE A 13 -31.82 3.01 -20.94
C ILE A 13 -32.28 2.67 -19.51
N ILE A 14 -33.51 2.18 -19.35
CA ILE A 14 -34.04 1.78 -18.03
C ILE A 14 -33.21 0.64 -17.45
N VAL A 15 -32.87 -0.38 -18.23
CA VAL A 15 -32.03 -1.50 -17.79
C VAL A 15 -30.65 -1.01 -17.38
N VAL A 16 -30.03 -0.12 -18.17
CA VAL A 16 -28.73 0.50 -17.82
C VAL A 16 -28.84 1.29 -16.52
N LEU A 17 -29.89 2.07 -16.32
CA LEU A 17 -30.09 2.85 -15.09
C LEU A 17 -30.35 1.97 -13.87
N LEU A 18 -31.06 0.86 -14.00
CA LEU A 18 -31.27 -0.08 -12.89
C LEU A 18 -29.97 -0.77 -12.47
N ILE A 19 -29.09 -1.06 -13.42
CA ILE A 19 -27.82 -1.72 -13.15
C ILE A 19 -26.76 -0.72 -12.68
N ALA A 20 -26.54 0.36 -13.44
CA ALA A 20 -25.48 1.35 -13.20
C ALA A 20 -25.88 2.44 -12.19
N GLY A 21 -27.17 2.76 -12.09
CA GLY A 21 -27.68 3.85 -11.25
C GLY A 21 -27.27 3.75 -9.79
N PRO A 22 -27.41 2.59 -9.11
CA PRO A 22 -26.94 2.43 -7.74
C PRO A 22 -25.45 2.74 -7.57
N TRP A 23 -24.60 2.30 -8.51
CA TRP A 23 -23.16 2.57 -8.48
C TRP A 23 -22.83 4.04 -8.75
N ILE A 24 -23.55 4.69 -9.66
CA ILE A 24 -23.42 6.13 -9.94
C ILE A 24 -23.80 6.94 -8.70
N LEU A 25 -24.91 6.62 -8.05
CA LEU A 25 -25.36 7.30 -6.83
C LEU A 25 -24.35 7.12 -5.68
N LEU A 26 -23.82 5.90 -5.51
CA LEU A 26 -22.76 5.64 -4.52
C LEU A 26 -21.51 6.46 -4.81
N TYR A 27 -21.05 6.47 -6.06
CA TYR A 27 -19.88 7.27 -6.47
C TYR A 27 -20.10 8.76 -6.22
N LEU A 28 -21.26 9.31 -6.61
CA LEU A 28 -21.59 10.71 -6.41
C LEU A 28 -21.66 11.07 -4.93
N GLY A 29 -22.24 10.20 -4.08
CA GLY A 29 -22.28 10.41 -2.64
C GLY A 29 -20.89 10.48 -2.03
N LEU A 30 -20.02 9.53 -2.38
CA LEU A 30 -18.64 9.51 -1.90
C LEU A 30 -17.81 10.68 -2.44
N ALA A 31 -18.01 11.06 -3.70
CA ALA A 31 -17.29 12.16 -4.35
C ALA A 31 -17.73 13.55 -3.84
N SER A 32 -18.97 13.67 -3.35
CA SER A 32 -19.52 14.91 -2.78
C SER A 32 -19.18 15.12 -1.31
N GLY A 33 -18.59 14.12 -0.65
CA GLY A 33 -18.11 14.26 0.73
C GLY A 33 -17.02 15.32 0.85
N GLU A 34 -16.83 15.84 2.06
CA GLU A 34 -15.76 16.80 2.34
C GLU A 34 -14.39 16.19 2.07
N ASP A 35 -13.50 16.98 1.47
CA ASP A 35 -12.11 16.56 1.30
C ASP A 35 -11.42 16.48 2.66
N PRO A 36 -10.57 15.46 2.89
CA PRO A 36 -9.76 15.41 4.10
C PRO A 36 -8.88 16.66 4.21
N PRO A 37 -8.53 17.10 5.42
CA PRO A 37 -7.63 18.23 5.60
C PRO A 37 -6.33 17.96 4.85
N LYS A 38 -5.79 19.00 4.18
CA LYS A 38 -4.51 18.85 3.49
C LYS A 38 -3.43 18.48 4.50
N PRO A 39 -2.54 17.53 4.16
CA PRO A 39 -1.49 17.14 5.09
C PRO A 39 -0.54 18.31 5.31
N LYS A 40 0.00 18.40 6.53
CA LYS A 40 0.99 19.44 6.85
C LYS A 40 2.25 19.30 6.01
N TYR A 41 2.73 18.08 5.85
CA TYR A 41 3.88 17.73 5.04
C TYR A 41 3.42 16.93 3.82
N SER A 42 3.91 17.27 2.64
CA SER A 42 3.60 16.57 1.39
C SER A 42 4.64 15.50 1.05
N TYR A 43 5.75 15.48 1.80
CA TYR A 43 6.91 14.65 1.55
C TYR A 43 7.56 14.19 2.86
N GLY A 44 7.93 12.92 2.92
CA GLY A 44 8.68 12.34 4.02
C GLY A 44 9.78 11.40 3.54
N GLU A 45 10.95 11.48 4.15
CA GLU A 45 12.02 10.47 4.05
C GLU A 45 12.19 9.79 5.40
N PHE A 46 12.17 8.46 5.37
CA PHE A 46 12.39 7.60 6.53
C PHE A 46 13.56 6.66 6.23
N PRO A 47 14.79 7.09 6.53
CA PRO A 47 15.96 6.22 6.44
C PRO A 47 15.80 5.00 7.34
N PHE A 48 16.26 3.84 6.90
CA PHE A 48 16.31 2.65 7.73
C PHE A 48 17.61 1.88 7.53
N TYR A 49 17.94 1.11 8.56
CA TYR A 49 19.04 0.15 8.58
C TYR A 49 18.46 -1.22 8.91
N LEU A 50 18.69 -2.18 8.02
CA LEU A 50 18.35 -3.57 8.20
C LEU A 50 19.61 -4.41 8.16
N GLU A 51 19.80 -5.23 9.18
CA GLU A 51 20.85 -6.23 9.26
C GLU A 51 20.21 -7.59 9.49
N TYR A 52 20.54 -8.55 8.63
CA TYR A 52 20.02 -9.90 8.73
C TYR A 52 21.08 -10.92 8.33
N GLU A 53 20.97 -12.11 8.89
CA GLU A 53 21.76 -13.27 8.50
C GLU A 53 20.92 -14.12 7.54
N LYS A 54 21.53 -14.55 6.44
CA LYS A 54 20.97 -15.48 5.47
C LYS A 54 21.97 -16.59 5.20
N ASN A 55 21.61 -17.84 5.47
CA ASN A 55 22.52 -18.99 5.32
C ASN A 55 23.88 -18.81 6.02
N GLY A 56 23.90 -18.09 7.16
CA GLY A 56 25.12 -17.78 7.90
C GLY A 56 25.92 -16.57 7.39
N GLU A 57 25.54 -15.96 6.27
CA GLU A 57 26.14 -14.72 5.78
C GLU A 57 25.38 -13.50 6.31
N LYS A 58 26.13 -12.50 6.77
CA LYS A 58 25.58 -11.24 7.28
C LYS A 58 25.38 -10.26 6.14
N ILE A 59 24.14 -9.84 5.92
CA ILE A 59 23.73 -8.89 4.88
C ILE A 59 23.21 -7.61 5.55
N ILE A 60 23.62 -6.47 4.99
CA ILE A 60 23.23 -5.14 5.47
C ILE A 60 22.54 -4.39 4.34
N VAL A 61 21.33 -3.89 4.61
CA VAL A 61 20.57 -3.03 3.71
C VAL A 61 20.40 -1.67 4.38
N LYS A 62 20.79 -0.61 3.65
CA LYS A 62 20.58 0.78 4.03
C LYS A 62 19.81 1.46 2.91
N ASP A 63 18.60 1.90 3.20
CA ASP A 63 17.76 2.58 2.23
C ASP A 63 16.88 3.60 2.94
N LYS A 64 16.04 4.31 2.19
CA LYS A 64 15.09 5.27 2.72
C LYS A 64 13.72 5.03 2.11
N VAL A 65 12.70 4.97 2.95
CA VAL A 65 11.32 5.01 2.50
C VAL A 65 10.99 6.45 2.17
N ILE A 66 10.59 6.70 0.92
CA ILE A 66 10.12 7.99 0.47
C ILE A 66 8.60 7.93 0.39
N VAL A 67 7.94 8.84 1.09
CA VAL A 67 6.49 8.98 1.13
C VAL A 67 6.13 10.32 0.50
N LYS A 68 5.22 10.32 -0.47
CA LYS A 68 4.78 11.51 -1.19
C LYS A 68 3.26 11.59 -1.19
N TYR A 69 2.72 12.77 -0.98
CA TYR A 69 1.31 13.02 -1.20
C TYR A 69 0.96 12.77 -2.67
N ASP A 70 -0.06 11.94 -2.90
CA ASP A 70 -0.53 11.49 -4.22
C ASP A 70 -2.00 11.86 -4.48
N GLY A 71 -2.54 12.83 -3.71
CA GLY A 71 -3.89 13.34 -3.88
C GLY A 71 -4.90 12.77 -2.88
N ILE A 72 -6.15 12.68 -3.32
CA ILE A 72 -7.28 12.18 -2.52
C ILE A 72 -7.81 10.92 -3.18
N GLY A 73 -7.87 9.82 -2.43
CA GLY A 73 -8.50 8.57 -2.83
C GLY A 73 -9.96 8.51 -2.39
N LEU A 74 -10.72 7.61 -3.02
CA LEU A 74 -12.09 7.28 -2.63
C LEU A 74 -12.17 5.80 -2.24
N SER A 75 -12.77 5.50 -1.09
CA SER A 75 -13.07 4.16 -0.62
C SER A 75 -14.53 4.08 -0.19
N THR A 76 -15.21 2.97 -0.48
CA THR A 76 -16.59 2.73 -0.02
C THR A 76 -16.68 2.55 1.49
N GLY A 77 -15.60 2.12 2.15
CA GLY A 77 -15.56 1.93 3.60
C GLY A 77 -15.20 3.18 4.39
N THR A 78 -14.36 4.07 3.83
CA THR A 78 -13.76 5.20 4.55
C THR A 78 -14.12 6.56 3.96
N GLY A 79 -14.76 6.60 2.79
CA GLY A 79 -15.01 7.83 2.07
C GLY A 79 -13.74 8.38 1.41
N LYS A 80 -13.58 9.70 1.41
CA LYS A 80 -12.38 10.37 0.90
C LYS A 80 -11.23 10.24 1.90
N TYR A 81 -10.04 9.93 1.41
CA TYR A 81 -8.84 9.81 2.24
C TYR A 81 -7.61 10.37 1.53
N ILE A 82 -6.60 10.78 2.29
CA ILE A 82 -5.33 11.23 1.71
C ILE A 82 -4.61 10.01 1.11
N LYS A 83 -4.28 10.11 -0.17
CA LYS A 83 -3.50 9.09 -0.85
C LYS A 83 -2.02 9.40 -0.71
N TRP A 84 -1.26 8.40 -0.29
CA TRP A 84 0.19 8.45 -0.23
C TRP A 84 0.79 7.50 -1.25
N LYS A 85 1.85 7.94 -1.93
CA LYS A 85 2.69 7.10 -2.77
C LYS A 85 3.99 6.82 -2.02
N GLN A 86 4.38 5.55 -1.98
CA GLN A 86 5.59 5.09 -1.30
C GLN A 86 6.54 4.46 -2.30
N THR A 87 7.82 4.75 -2.14
CA THR A 87 8.91 4.22 -2.96
C THR A 87 10.17 4.11 -2.11
N LEU A 88 11.04 3.14 -2.37
CA LEU A 88 12.39 3.17 -1.81
C LEU A 88 13.27 4.16 -2.58
N ALA A 89 14.26 4.75 -1.90
CA ALA A 89 15.24 5.60 -2.56
C ALA A 89 16.10 4.82 -3.56
N SER A 90 16.24 3.50 -3.38
CA SER A 90 16.82 2.60 -4.39
C SER A 90 15.98 2.45 -5.67
N GLY A 91 14.74 2.92 -5.69
CA GLY A 91 13.80 2.75 -6.80
C GLY A 91 13.03 1.43 -6.79
N ASN A 92 13.28 0.57 -5.79
CA ASN A 92 12.53 -0.66 -5.59
C ASN A 92 11.24 -0.40 -4.79
N ASP A 93 10.27 -1.30 -4.92
CA ASP A 93 9.03 -1.25 -4.15
C ASP A 93 9.13 -2.00 -2.80
N GLU A 94 10.11 -2.88 -2.67
CA GLU A 94 10.30 -3.79 -1.55
C GLU A 94 11.78 -4.13 -1.32
N VAL A 95 12.11 -4.62 -0.13
CA VAL A 95 13.43 -5.20 0.15
C VAL A 95 13.31 -6.72 0.13
N VAL A 96 13.85 -7.36 -0.89
CA VAL A 96 13.83 -8.83 -1.03
C VAL A 96 14.89 -9.46 -0.12
N LEU A 97 14.46 -10.27 0.84
CA LEU A 97 15.35 -10.99 1.76
C LEU A 97 15.72 -12.37 1.20
N PHE A 98 14.73 -13.03 0.58
CA PHE A 98 14.87 -14.33 -0.07
C PHE A 98 13.94 -14.43 -1.27
N ASP A 99 14.43 -15.07 -2.34
CA ASP A 99 13.70 -15.33 -3.57
C ASP A 99 14.17 -16.69 -4.11
N GLU A 100 13.24 -17.62 -4.27
CA GLU A 100 13.47 -18.95 -4.86
C GLU A 100 12.87 -19.00 -6.26
N GLY A 101 13.57 -18.38 -7.22
CA GLY A 101 13.18 -18.41 -8.62
C GLY A 101 11.78 -17.84 -8.91
N GLY A 102 11.27 -16.96 -8.06
CA GLY A 102 9.92 -16.38 -8.15
C GLY A 102 8.79 -17.29 -7.68
N MET A 103 9.07 -18.51 -7.20
CA MET A 103 8.07 -19.41 -6.60
C MET A 103 7.71 -18.98 -5.18
N VAL A 104 8.73 -18.61 -4.40
CA VAL A 104 8.58 -18.12 -3.02
C VAL A 104 9.47 -16.89 -2.85
N ARG A 105 8.88 -15.79 -2.39
CA ARG A 105 9.60 -14.57 -2.02
C ARG A 105 9.31 -14.23 -0.58
N VAL A 106 10.36 -13.90 0.17
CA VAL A 106 10.25 -13.32 1.51
C VAL A 106 10.84 -11.92 1.44
N PHE A 107 10.00 -10.92 1.69
CA PHE A 107 10.39 -9.52 1.55
C PHE A 107 9.88 -8.65 2.70
N LEU A 108 10.50 -7.49 2.82
CA LEU A 108 10.08 -6.44 3.74
C LEU A 108 8.95 -5.63 3.12
N ALA A 109 7.75 -5.75 3.67
CA ALA A 109 6.60 -4.97 3.25
C ALA A 109 6.63 -3.60 3.94
N ILE A 110 6.89 -2.58 3.12
CA ILE A 110 6.96 -1.19 3.57
C ILE A 110 5.67 -0.44 3.22
N ARG A 111 4.88 -0.99 2.27
CA ARG A 111 3.72 -0.37 1.62
C ARG A 111 2.50 -0.12 2.50
N GLU A 112 2.39 -0.76 3.65
CA GLU A 112 1.17 -0.76 4.48
C GLU A 112 1.08 0.36 5.51
N MET A 113 2.12 1.21 5.59
CA MET A 113 2.14 2.26 6.60
C MET A 113 1.27 3.44 6.16
N ASN A 114 0.16 3.67 6.85
CA ASN A 114 -0.68 4.84 6.66
C ASN A 114 -0.01 6.04 7.35
N TYR A 115 0.90 6.71 6.65
CA TYR A 115 1.63 7.84 7.19
C TYR A 115 0.71 9.04 7.34
N ASN A 116 0.14 9.22 8.53
CA ASN A 116 -0.42 10.52 8.85
C ASN A 116 0.74 11.45 9.22
N LEU A 117 1.26 12.20 8.24
CA LEU A 117 2.34 13.18 8.41
C LEU A 117 1.85 14.46 9.11
N ASP A 118 1.14 14.31 10.22
CA ASP A 118 0.61 15.38 11.03
C ASP A 118 1.50 15.65 12.25
N GLU A 119 1.62 16.93 12.62
CA GLU A 119 2.50 17.42 13.69
C GLU A 119 2.21 16.84 15.08
N LYS A 120 1.00 16.30 15.30
CA LYS A 120 0.62 15.68 16.58
C LYS A 120 1.23 14.29 16.82
N ASN A 121 1.87 13.70 15.80
CA ASN A 121 2.57 12.42 15.90
C ASN A 121 4.09 12.61 15.84
N GLU A 122 4.64 13.59 16.56
CA GLU A 122 6.08 13.63 16.86
C GLU A 122 6.55 12.33 17.55
N ASN A 123 5.63 11.64 18.24
CA ASN A 123 5.75 10.23 18.54
C ASN A 123 5.24 9.44 17.34
N ILE A 124 6.16 9.14 16.43
CA ILE A 124 5.98 8.11 15.41
C ILE A 124 6.00 6.72 16.09
N GLU A 125 5.20 6.53 17.14
CA GLU A 125 5.09 5.28 17.91
C GLU A 125 4.50 4.14 17.09
N TYR A 126 3.85 4.44 15.96
CA TYR A 126 3.39 3.44 15.00
C TYR A 126 4.50 2.81 14.14
N ILE A 127 5.73 3.30 14.23
CA ILE A 127 6.90 2.70 13.57
C ILE A 127 7.56 1.59 14.43
N ASN A 128 7.05 1.33 15.64
CA ASN A 128 7.68 0.39 16.60
C ASN A 128 7.32 -1.08 16.46
N SER A 129 6.44 -1.49 15.55
CA SER A 129 6.31 -2.90 15.22
C SER A 129 7.26 -3.22 14.08
N PHE A 130 8.19 -4.14 14.34
CA PHE A 130 9.01 -4.88 13.39
C PHE A 130 8.46 -4.82 11.95
N PRO A 131 9.30 -4.54 10.95
CA PRO A 131 8.82 -4.39 9.60
C PRO A 131 8.11 -5.69 9.17
N ASN A 132 6.91 -5.57 8.61
CA ASN A 132 6.11 -6.72 8.22
C ASN A 132 6.92 -7.53 7.20
N ILE A 133 7.26 -8.76 7.55
CA ILE A 133 7.90 -9.68 6.63
C ILE A 133 6.78 -10.45 5.95
N ILE A 134 6.65 -10.26 4.65
CA ILE A 134 5.64 -10.94 3.85
C ILE A 134 6.31 -12.08 3.10
N LYS A 135 5.69 -13.24 3.19
CA LYS A 135 5.94 -14.35 2.29
C LYS A 135 4.92 -14.27 1.17
N GLU A 136 5.41 -14.27 -0.05
CA GLU A 136 4.61 -14.36 -1.26
C GLU A 136 4.92 -15.68 -1.96
N GLU A 137 3.89 -16.44 -2.29
CA GLU A 137 4.01 -17.66 -3.07
C GLU A 137 3.26 -17.52 -4.39
N LYS A 138 3.85 -18.10 -5.44
CA LYS A 138 3.27 -18.11 -6.77
C LYS A 138 2.99 -19.54 -7.20
N ASP A 139 1.72 -19.82 -7.43
CA ASP A 139 1.25 -21.07 -8.04
C ASP A 139 0.59 -20.74 -9.39
N GLY A 140 1.41 -20.80 -10.46
CA GLY A 140 1.00 -20.43 -11.80
C GLY A 140 0.59 -18.95 -11.92
N THR A 141 -0.72 -18.69 -11.98
CA THR A 141 -1.31 -17.34 -12.07
C THR A 141 -1.80 -16.79 -10.74
N ILE A 142 -1.80 -17.62 -9.69
CA ILE A 142 -2.26 -17.24 -8.37
C ILE A 142 -1.05 -16.80 -7.55
N THR A 143 -1.18 -15.65 -6.91
CA THR A 143 -0.22 -15.15 -5.93
C THR A 143 -0.92 -15.09 -4.58
N SER A 144 -0.34 -15.75 -3.57
CA SER A 144 -0.77 -15.66 -2.18
C SER A 144 0.26 -14.88 -1.38
N SER A 145 -0.19 -14.10 -0.41
CA SER A 145 0.70 -13.32 0.46
C SER A 145 0.27 -13.49 1.92
N GLU A 146 1.22 -13.74 2.81
CA GLU A 146 0.98 -13.86 4.25
C GLU A 146 2.07 -13.15 5.05
N ALA A 147 1.69 -12.51 6.16
CA ALA A 147 2.66 -11.97 7.11
C ALA A 147 3.26 -13.12 7.92
N ILE A 148 4.59 -13.20 7.95
CA ILE A 148 5.32 -14.24 8.68
C ILE A 148 6.11 -13.63 9.85
N SER A 149 6.03 -14.27 11.00
CA SER A 149 6.83 -13.90 12.19
C SER A 149 8.06 -14.80 12.37
N ASN A 150 8.01 -16.04 11.87
CA ASN A 150 9.09 -17.01 12.00
C ASN A 150 9.87 -17.15 10.69
N THR A 151 10.93 -16.34 10.55
CA THR A 151 11.79 -16.34 9.36
C THR A 151 12.80 -17.49 9.32
N LYS A 152 12.91 -18.29 10.39
CA LYS A 152 13.90 -19.38 10.48
C LYS A 152 13.70 -20.47 9.43
N LEU A 153 12.46 -20.68 8.98
CA LEU A 153 12.13 -21.64 7.91
C LEU A 153 12.84 -21.33 6.58
N TYR A 154 13.26 -20.07 6.40
CA TYR A 154 13.93 -19.58 5.20
C TYR A 154 15.42 -19.29 5.45
N ASN A 155 15.97 -19.79 6.56
CA ASN A 155 17.34 -19.48 7.02
C ASN A 155 17.63 -17.97 7.12
N ILE A 156 16.58 -17.16 7.35
CA ILE A 156 16.69 -15.72 7.57
C ILE A 156 16.58 -15.46 9.06
N LYS A 157 17.50 -14.67 9.60
CA LYS A 157 17.45 -14.16 10.97
C LYS A 157 17.69 -12.67 10.96
N ILE A 158 16.67 -11.90 11.32
CA ILE A 158 16.80 -10.46 11.49
C ILE A 158 17.65 -10.21 12.74
N VAL A 159 18.78 -9.52 12.55
CA VAL A 159 19.72 -9.20 13.63
C VAL A 159 19.40 -7.82 14.19
N LYS A 160 19.15 -6.85 13.31
CA LYS A 160 18.84 -5.48 13.71
C LYS A 160 17.96 -4.81 12.66
N PHE A 161 16.98 -4.05 13.14
CA PHE A 161 16.22 -3.14 12.31
C PHE A 161 15.99 -1.86 13.07
N GLU A 162 16.34 -0.73 12.47
CA GLU A 162 16.17 0.59 13.08
C GLU A 162 15.88 1.65 12.02
N PHE A 163 15.03 2.61 12.38
CA PHE A 163 14.83 3.81 11.59
C PHE A 163 15.83 4.88 11.99
N GLY A 164 16.35 5.58 10.98
CA GLY A 164 17.09 6.81 11.16
C GLY A 164 16.17 8.01 11.39
N LYS A 165 16.78 9.18 11.57
CA LYS A 165 16.04 10.44 11.71
C LYS A 165 15.24 10.73 10.44
N SER A 166 13.93 10.93 10.58
CA SER A 166 13.05 11.29 9.47
C SER A 166 13.24 12.74 9.03
N ILE A 167 12.92 13.00 7.76
CA ILE A 167 12.92 14.33 7.15
C ILE A 167 11.53 14.57 6.58
N LEU A 168 10.83 15.61 7.06
CA LEU A 168 9.48 15.97 6.62
C LEU A 168 9.50 17.32 5.90
N LYS A 169 8.78 17.44 4.79
CA LYS A 169 8.68 18.66 3.97
C LYS A 169 7.28 18.87 3.41
#